data_AF-A0A965DDR6-F1
#
_entry.id   AF-A0A965DDR6-F1
#
_cell.length_a   1.000
_cell.length_b   1.000
_cell.length_c   1.000
_cell.angle_alpha   90.00
_cell.angle_beta   90.00
_cell.angle_gamma   90.00
#
_symmetry.space_group_name_H-M   'P 1'
#
loop_
_entity.id
_entity.type
_entity.pdbx_description
1 polymer ?
#
loop_
_entity_poly.entity_id
_entity_poly.type
_entity_poly.pdbx_seq_one_letter_code
_entity_poly.pdbx_strand_id
1 'polypeptide(L)'
;MIQAYIIYVMKKHPFTTVQISIEKLSAKGYGVGYVSKAPEAPPAKVEIPHTVPGDLLEVEIGRKRKGAYFGYFPKVIQASPDRAALQCVHAQSCGGCSWQQIEYQQQSYLKQKIVEELFSNLLSESTQFFPLIPCDPIWRYRNKMEYTFSQNKSGEKFLGLIMTGGKGRVFDLTECHLTDPWFSQVVCAVRSFWIQSSLQAYHMMSDKGALRNLTVRKARNTTDRLVMLTVSGNPAFAMKREEIHHFCQAVLSTLSDSEQARCSIFLRIQQIHKGSPTQFYEMHLHGPDHILEELHIPCVERTMTFKISPTAFFQPNSFQAE
;
A
#
# COMPACT_ATOMS: atom_id res chain seq x y z
N MET A 1 8.72 -19.51 6.59
CA MET A 1 8.49 -18.60 7.74
C MET A 1 7.03 -18.22 8.01
N ILE A 2 6.16 -18.07 6.99
CA ILE A 2 4.70 -17.86 7.18
C ILE A 2 4.10 -18.99 8.03
N GLN A 3 4.44 -20.23 7.68
CA GLN A 3 4.04 -21.45 8.38
C GLN A 3 4.44 -21.46 9.87
N ALA A 4 5.62 -20.95 10.24
CA ALA A 4 6.09 -20.93 11.62
C ALA A 4 5.35 -19.92 12.51
N TYR A 5 4.98 -18.75 11.97
CA TYR A 5 4.17 -17.77 12.68
C TYR A 5 2.70 -18.22 12.80
N ILE A 6 2.19 -18.91 11.77
CA ILE A 6 0.88 -19.57 11.77
C ILE A 6 0.81 -20.62 12.89
N ILE A 7 1.81 -21.51 12.98
CA ILE A 7 1.91 -22.53 14.04
C ILE A 7 1.94 -21.88 15.44
N TYR A 8 2.61 -20.74 15.61
CA TYR A 8 2.65 -20.03 16.89
C TYR A 8 1.30 -19.45 17.33
N VAL A 9 0.50 -18.94 16.38
CA VAL A 9 -0.87 -18.44 16.67
C VAL A 9 -1.83 -19.60 16.92
N MET A 10 -1.74 -20.70 16.16
CA MET A 10 -2.54 -21.92 16.32
C MET A 10 -2.35 -22.57 17.69
N LYS A 11 -1.13 -22.54 18.27
CA LYS A 11 -0.84 -23.15 19.58
C LYS A 11 -1.56 -22.53 20.78
N LYS A 12 -2.15 -21.33 20.67
CA LYS A 12 -2.79 -20.65 21.82
C LYS A 12 -4.31 -20.73 21.86
N HIS A 13 -5.00 -21.01 20.75
CA HIS A 13 -6.47 -21.15 20.67
C HIS A 13 -6.82 -22.09 19.51
N PRO A 14 -7.64 -23.14 19.69
CA PRO A 14 -8.07 -23.97 18.57
C PRO A 14 -8.95 -23.11 17.66
N PHE A 15 -8.49 -22.89 16.43
CA PHE A 15 -9.34 -22.34 15.39
C PHE A 15 -10.50 -23.30 15.16
N THR A 16 -11.71 -22.77 15.09
CA THR A 16 -12.89 -23.55 14.67
C THR A 16 -13.16 -23.25 13.22
N THR A 17 -13.17 -24.28 12.38
CA THR A 17 -13.56 -24.18 10.98
C THR A 17 -15.07 -24.16 10.88
N VAL A 18 -15.61 -23.18 10.16
CA VAL A 18 -17.05 -23.01 9.95
C VAL A 18 -17.34 -22.58 8.53
N GLN A 19 -18.56 -22.88 8.05
CA GLN A 19 -19.09 -22.30 6.83
C GLN A 19 -19.81 -20.98 7.14
N ILE A 20 -19.59 -19.97 6.32
CA ILE A 20 -20.16 -18.64 6.54
C ILE A 20 -20.49 -17.98 5.20
N SER A 21 -21.69 -17.42 5.11
CA SER A 21 -22.09 -16.56 4.00
C SER A 21 -21.69 -15.12 4.28
N ILE A 22 -21.14 -14.44 3.28
CA ILE A 22 -20.79 -13.03 3.37
C ILE A 22 -21.98 -12.20 2.92
N GLU A 23 -22.53 -11.38 3.81
CA GLU A 23 -23.74 -10.61 3.55
C GLU A 23 -23.43 -9.18 3.09
N LYS A 24 -22.38 -8.58 3.64
CA LYS A 24 -22.00 -7.19 3.38
C LYS A 24 -20.54 -6.93 3.70
N LEU A 25 -20.09 -5.70 3.49
CA LEU A 25 -18.78 -5.23 3.95
C LEU A 25 -18.92 -4.43 5.25
N SER A 26 -17.90 -4.50 6.10
CA SER A 26 -17.74 -3.60 7.24
C SER A 26 -17.24 -2.23 6.79
N ALA A 27 -17.25 -1.24 7.68
CA ALA A 27 -16.64 0.07 7.42
C ALA A 27 -15.13 0.01 7.09
N LYS A 28 -14.46 -1.10 7.41
CA LYS A 28 -13.05 -1.36 7.03
C LYS A 28 -12.92 -2.05 5.67
N GLY A 29 -14.04 -2.38 5.03
CA GLY A 29 -14.09 -3.11 3.77
C GLY A 29 -13.84 -4.62 3.90
N TYR A 30 -14.02 -5.20 5.09
CA TYR A 30 -13.96 -6.66 5.28
C TYR A 30 -15.34 -7.27 5.11
N GLY A 31 -15.44 -8.47 4.52
CA GLY A 31 -16.70 -9.19 4.48
C GLY A 31 -17.20 -9.50 5.88
N VAL A 32 -18.51 -9.37 6.05
CA VAL A 32 -19.22 -9.62 7.30
C VAL A 32 -20.16 -10.78 7.07
N GLY A 33 -20.02 -11.79 7.92
CA GLY A 33 -20.99 -12.86 8.06
C GLY A 33 -21.28 -13.12 9.52
N TYR A 34 -22.20 -14.04 9.76
CA TYR A 34 -22.69 -14.36 11.09
C TYR A 34 -22.64 -15.87 11.34
N VAL A 35 -22.21 -16.25 12.53
CA VAL A 35 -22.16 -17.66 12.95
C VAL A 35 -22.92 -17.86 14.24
N SER A 36 -23.78 -18.87 14.29
CA SER A 36 -24.42 -19.27 15.53
C SER A 36 -23.52 -20.27 16.26
N LYS A 37 -23.31 -20.05 17.57
CA LYS A 37 -22.48 -20.93 18.41
C LYS A 37 -23.29 -22.01 19.13
N ALA A 38 -24.59 -21.80 19.23
CA ALA A 38 -25.55 -22.71 19.85
C ALA A 38 -26.94 -22.33 19.31
N PRO A 39 -27.91 -23.26 19.23
CA PRO A 39 -29.23 -22.99 18.64
C PRO A 39 -29.92 -21.73 19.19
N GLU A 40 -29.70 -21.39 20.46
CA GLU A 40 -30.34 -20.26 21.14
C GLU A 40 -29.43 -19.03 21.35
N ALA A 41 -28.17 -19.09 20.91
CA ALA A 41 -27.26 -17.96 21.07
C ALA A 41 -27.42 -16.93 19.94
N PRO A 42 -27.35 -15.62 20.24
CA PRO A 42 -27.39 -14.60 19.20
C PRO A 42 -26.21 -14.78 18.23
N PRO A 43 -26.43 -14.57 16.92
CA PRO A 43 -25.40 -14.74 15.92
C PRO A 43 -24.18 -13.85 16.20
N ALA A 44 -23.00 -14.46 16.19
CA ALA A 44 -21.75 -13.75 16.39
C ALA A 44 -21.24 -13.21 15.05
N LYS A 45 -21.01 -11.90 15.00
CA LYS A 45 -20.39 -11.24 13.84
C LYS A 45 -18.95 -11.72 13.61
N VAL A 46 -18.61 -12.05 12.38
CA VAL A 46 -17.25 -12.40 11.93
C VAL A 46 -16.84 -11.46 10.81
N GLU A 47 -15.66 -10.86 10.90
CA GLU A 47 -15.06 -10.05 9.83
C GLU A 47 -13.95 -10.84 9.13
N ILE A 48 -14.00 -10.88 7.80
CA ILE A 48 -13.14 -11.73 6.96
C ILE A 48 -12.57 -10.87 5.82
N PRO A 49 -11.26 -10.58 5.78
CA PRO A 49 -10.63 -9.84 4.69
C PRO A 49 -10.68 -10.60 3.36
N HIS A 50 -10.54 -9.88 2.24
CA HIS A 50 -10.43 -10.45 0.89
C HIS A 50 -11.63 -11.29 0.43
N THR A 51 -12.83 -10.90 0.87
CA THR A 51 -14.10 -11.57 0.57
C THR A 51 -15.09 -10.61 -0.08
N VAL A 52 -16.12 -11.16 -0.72
CA VAL A 52 -17.13 -10.44 -1.49
C VAL A 52 -18.52 -10.79 -0.95
N PRO A 53 -19.43 -9.82 -0.76
CA PRO A 53 -20.83 -10.12 -0.49
C PRO A 53 -21.40 -11.11 -1.51
N GLY A 54 -22.09 -12.15 -1.03
CA GLY A 54 -22.56 -13.28 -1.83
C GLY A 54 -21.64 -14.51 -1.83
N ASP A 55 -20.41 -14.41 -1.31
CA ASP A 55 -19.55 -15.59 -1.14
C ASP A 55 -20.11 -16.52 -0.05
N LEU A 56 -20.00 -17.84 -0.27
CA LEU A 56 -20.05 -18.87 0.77
C LEU A 56 -18.63 -19.41 0.99
N LEU A 57 -18.15 -19.36 2.22
CA LEU A 57 -16.76 -19.66 2.56
C LEU A 57 -16.65 -20.69 3.67
N GLU A 58 -15.59 -21.49 3.62
CA GLU A 58 -15.04 -22.18 4.79
C GLU A 58 -13.95 -21.29 5.40
N VAL A 59 -14.06 -20.97 6.69
CA VAL A 59 -13.13 -20.06 7.39
C VAL A 59 -12.71 -20.58 8.75
N GLU A 60 -11.48 -20.27 9.14
CA GLU A 60 -11.00 -20.50 10.50
C GLU A 60 -11.28 -19.28 11.38
N ILE A 61 -12.06 -19.45 12.44
CA ILE A 61 -12.39 -18.35 13.36
C ILE A 61 -11.32 -18.23 14.44
N GLY A 62 -10.67 -17.06 14.51
CA GLY A 62 -9.74 -16.72 15.58
C GLY A 62 -10.41 -15.97 16.74
N ARG A 63 -9.63 -15.18 17.49
CA ARG A 63 -10.13 -14.50 18.70
C ARG A 63 -11.10 -13.35 18.39
N LYS A 64 -12.08 -13.17 19.28
CA LYS A 64 -12.95 -11.98 19.32
C LYS A 64 -12.12 -10.73 19.62
N ARG A 65 -12.33 -9.66 18.86
CA ARG A 65 -11.73 -8.33 19.08
C ARG A 65 -12.81 -7.27 18.88
N LYS A 66 -12.98 -6.38 19.85
CA LYS A 66 -13.93 -5.24 19.76
C LYS A 66 -15.33 -5.65 19.27
N GLY A 67 -15.88 -6.74 19.83
CA GLY A 67 -17.24 -7.19 19.51
C GLY A 67 -17.39 -8.17 18.35
N ALA A 68 -16.40 -8.30 17.45
CA ALA A 68 -16.46 -9.24 16.31
C ALA A 68 -15.35 -10.29 16.38
N TYR A 69 -15.60 -11.46 15.82
CA TYR A 69 -14.56 -12.45 15.51
C TYR A 69 -13.84 -12.08 14.23
N PHE A 70 -12.63 -12.60 14.04
CA PHE A 70 -11.88 -12.43 12.80
C PHE A 70 -11.68 -13.80 12.16
N GLY A 71 -12.07 -13.94 10.90
CA GLY A 71 -11.87 -15.15 10.12
C GLY A 71 -10.54 -15.11 9.37
N TYR A 72 -9.91 -16.27 9.27
CA TYR A 72 -8.63 -16.48 8.60
C TYR A 72 -8.78 -17.56 7.53
N PHE A 73 -7.88 -17.52 6.56
CA PHE A 73 -7.75 -18.51 5.48
C PHE A 73 -9.06 -18.83 4.78
N PRO A 74 -9.78 -17.83 4.24
CA PRO A 74 -11.04 -18.08 3.57
C PRO A 74 -10.85 -18.96 2.35
N LYS A 75 -11.54 -20.09 2.34
CA LYS A 75 -11.67 -20.97 1.17
C LYS A 75 -13.07 -20.78 0.59
N VAL A 76 -13.13 -20.33 -0.66
CA VAL A 76 -14.40 -20.10 -1.36
C VAL A 76 -15.01 -21.46 -1.72
N ILE A 77 -16.21 -21.72 -1.19
CA ILE A 77 -17.04 -22.88 -1.54
C ILE A 77 -17.92 -22.53 -2.74
N GLN A 78 -18.55 -21.35 -2.66
CA GLN A 78 -19.33 -20.77 -3.75
C GLN A 78 -18.96 -19.29 -3.87
N ALA A 79 -18.53 -18.90 -5.06
CA ALA A 79 -18.14 -17.52 -5.35
C ALA A 79 -19.37 -16.64 -5.56
N SER A 80 -19.30 -15.39 -5.06
CA SER A 80 -20.22 -14.33 -5.47
C SER A 80 -20.14 -14.08 -6.98
N PRO A 81 -21.26 -13.76 -7.66
CA PRO A 81 -21.23 -13.31 -9.05
C PRO A 81 -20.47 -11.98 -9.24
N ASP A 82 -20.33 -11.19 -8.18
CA ASP A 82 -19.61 -9.91 -8.21
C ASP A 82 -18.10 -10.06 -7.98
N ARG A 83 -17.59 -11.30 -7.97
CA ARG A 83 -16.17 -11.58 -7.71
C ARG A 83 -15.36 -11.43 -8.99
N ALA A 84 -14.35 -10.57 -8.93
CA ALA A 84 -13.36 -10.39 -9.99
C ALA A 84 -12.16 -11.32 -9.81
N ALA A 85 -11.51 -11.67 -10.93
CA ALA A 85 -10.21 -12.34 -10.91
C ALA A 85 -9.12 -11.40 -10.38
N LEU A 86 -8.29 -11.91 -9.47
CA LEU A 86 -7.13 -11.16 -8.97
C LEU A 86 -6.08 -11.02 -10.07
N GLN A 87 -5.75 -9.77 -10.39
CA GLN A 87 -4.71 -9.45 -11.39
C GLN A 87 -3.31 -9.47 -10.79
N CYS A 88 -3.19 -9.09 -9.52
CA CYS A 88 -1.90 -8.93 -8.84
C CYS A 88 -1.54 -10.18 -8.06
N VAL A 89 -0.37 -10.75 -8.32
CA VAL A 89 0.16 -11.91 -7.57
C VAL A 89 0.34 -11.62 -6.08
N HIS A 90 0.46 -10.35 -5.71
CA HIS A 90 0.62 -9.89 -4.32
C HIS A 90 -0.71 -9.55 -3.63
N ALA A 91 -1.87 -9.67 -4.28
CA ALA A 91 -3.14 -9.13 -3.77
C ALA A 91 -3.54 -9.66 -2.37
N GLN A 92 -3.15 -10.90 -2.04
CA GLN A 92 -3.47 -11.52 -0.75
C GLN A 92 -2.47 -11.17 0.37
N SER A 93 -1.26 -10.76 0.03
CA SER A 93 -0.18 -10.43 0.98
C SER A 93 0.00 -8.92 1.16
N CYS A 94 -0.25 -8.15 0.11
CA CYS A 94 -0.18 -6.70 0.06
C CYS A 94 -1.41 -6.07 0.73
N GLY A 95 -1.18 -5.14 1.67
CA GLY A 95 -2.27 -4.42 2.35
C GLY A 95 -2.87 -3.26 1.57
N GLY A 96 -2.49 -3.05 0.31
CA GLY A 96 -2.88 -1.88 -0.46
C GLY A 96 -4.21 -1.99 -1.23
N CYS A 97 -4.54 -3.17 -1.77
CA CYS A 97 -5.64 -3.35 -2.73
C CYS A 97 -6.74 -4.28 -2.18
N SER A 98 -7.34 -3.92 -1.04
CA SER A 98 -8.24 -4.80 -0.28
C SER A 98 -9.47 -5.32 -1.04
N TRP A 99 -9.89 -4.65 -2.10
CA TRP A 99 -11.11 -4.93 -2.87
C TRP A 99 -10.85 -5.42 -4.30
N GLN A 100 -9.61 -5.80 -4.63
CA GLN A 100 -9.29 -6.23 -6.00
C GLN A 100 -10.13 -7.43 -6.48
N GLN A 101 -10.58 -8.28 -5.56
CA GLN A 101 -11.46 -9.41 -5.84
C GLN A 101 -12.93 -9.04 -6.08
N ILE A 102 -13.32 -7.76 -6.04
CA ILE A 102 -14.68 -7.29 -6.29
C ILE A 102 -14.70 -6.62 -7.66
N GLU A 103 -15.69 -6.92 -8.50
CA GLU A 103 -15.89 -6.25 -9.78
C GLU A 103 -15.96 -4.73 -9.61
N TYR A 104 -15.34 -3.97 -10.52
CA TYR A 104 -15.10 -2.54 -10.28
C TYR A 104 -16.38 -1.73 -10.12
N GLN A 105 -17.40 -2.02 -10.93
CA GLN A 105 -18.72 -1.39 -10.81
C GLN A 105 -19.33 -1.66 -9.43
N GLN A 106 -19.14 -2.86 -8.90
CA GLN A 106 -19.61 -3.22 -7.57
C GLN A 106 -18.79 -2.53 -6.47
N GLN A 107 -17.48 -2.31 -6.66
CA GLN A 107 -16.69 -1.48 -5.75
C GLN A 107 -17.25 -0.05 -5.65
N SER A 108 -17.61 0.56 -6.78
CA SER A 108 -18.20 1.90 -6.83
C SER A 108 -19.55 1.95 -6.13
N TYR A 109 -20.43 0.99 -6.42
CA TYR A 109 -21.72 0.85 -5.76
C TYR A 109 -21.58 0.68 -4.23
N LEU A 110 -20.71 -0.22 -3.78
CA LEU A 110 -20.49 -0.47 -2.35
C LEU A 110 -19.92 0.76 -1.63
N LYS A 111 -18.99 1.50 -2.27
CA LYS A 111 -18.47 2.77 -1.71
C LYS A 111 -19.58 3.81 -1.58
N GLN A 112 -20.40 3.97 -2.60
CA GLN A 112 -21.53 4.89 -2.57
C GLN A 112 -22.47 4.54 -1.42
N LYS A 113 -22.87 3.27 -1.29
CA LYS A 113 -23.70 2.80 -0.16
C LYS A 113 -23.07 3.06 1.20
N ILE A 114 -21.77 2.82 1.37
CA ILE A 114 -21.08 3.12 2.64
C ILE A 114 -21.20 4.61 2.98
N VAL A 115 -21.07 5.51 2.00
CA VAL A 115 -21.23 6.96 2.22
C VAL A 115 -22.69 7.28 2.55
N GLU A 116 -23.65 6.78 1.79
CA GLU A 116 -25.09 6.97 2.06
C GLU A 116 -25.47 6.50 3.48
N GLU A 117 -25.02 5.33 3.90
CA GLU A 117 -25.24 4.79 5.24
C GLU A 117 -24.55 5.63 6.33
N LEU A 118 -23.34 6.15 6.07
CA LEU A 118 -22.63 7.02 7.02
C LEU A 118 -23.38 8.31 7.30
N PHE A 119 -24.03 8.87 6.26
CA PHE A 119 -24.73 10.15 6.34
C PHE A 119 -26.23 9.99 6.52
N SER A 120 -26.79 8.78 6.59
CA SER A 120 -28.23 8.52 6.53
C SER A 120 -29.07 9.34 7.52
N ASN A 121 -28.56 9.56 8.73
CA ASN A 121 -29.25 10.34 9.78
C ASN A 121 -29.20 11.87 9.54
N LEU A 122 -28.40 12.33 8.58
CA LEU A 122 -28.25 13.72 8.17
C LEU A 122 -28.91 13.99 6.81
N LEU A 123 -29.34 12.95 6.10
CA LEU A 123 -30.05 13.09 4.82
C LEU A 123 -31.53 13.38 5.08
N SER A 124 -32.08 14.38 4.40
CA SER A 124 -33.52 14.60 4.29
C SER A 124 -34.01 14.15 2.91
N GLU A 125 -35.32 14.06 2.72
CA GLU A 125 -35.93 13.76 1.41
C GLU A 125 -35.53 14.78 0.33
N SER A 126 -35.16 16.00 0.73
CA SER A 126 -34.67 17.05 -0.15
C SER A 126 -33.16 16.98 -0.45
N THR A 127 -32.40 16.10 0.20
CA THR A 127 -30.96 16.01 -0.03
C THR A 127 -30.67 15.32 -1.37
N GLN A 128 -30.06 16.05 -2.29
CA GLN A 128 -29.56 15.46 -3.53
C GLN A 128 -28.24 14.74 -3.27
N PHE A 129 -28.24 13.41 -3.41
CA PHE A 129 -27.02 12.59 -3.36
C PHE A 129 -26.54 12.34 -4.80
N PHE A 130 -25.41 12.95 -5.17
CA PHE A 130 -24.83 12.73 -6.51
C PHE A 130 -24.17 11.35 -6.60
N PRO A 131 -24.27 10.67 -7.76
CA PRO A 131 -23.60 9.39 -7.96
C PRO A 131 -22.09 9.49 -7.75
N LEU A 132 -21.49 8.41 -7.25
CA LEU A 132 -20.04 8.31 -7.15
C LEU A 132 -19.41 8.37 -8.55
N ILE A 133 -18.42 9.24 -8.74
CA ILE A 133 -17.66 9.33 -9.99
C ILE A 133 -16.66 8.17 -10.03
N PRO A 134 -16.75 7.25 -11.01
CA PRO A 134 -15.79 6.18 -11.14
C PRO A 134 -14.42 6.71 -11.60
N CYS A 135 -13.37 6.01 -11.21
CA CYS A 135 -12.03 6.21 -11.73
C CYS A 135 -11.90 5.58 -13.12
N ASP A 136 -11.36 6.33 -14.06
CA ASP A 136 -10.93 5.83 -15.36
C ASP A 136 -9.58 6.49 -15.70
N PRO A 137 -8.48 5.73 -15.85
CA PRO A 137 -8.37 4.27 -15.76
C PRO A 137 -8.36 3.75 -14.32
N ILE A 138 -8.79 2.49 -14.12
CA ILE A 138 -8.77 1.80 -12.80
C ILE A 138 -7.40 1.19 -12.45
N TRP A 139 -6.46 1.21 -13.39
CA TRP A 139 -5.08 0.72 -13.24
C TRP A 139 -4.10 1.81 -13.65
N ARG A 140 -2.85 1.69 -13.20
CA ARG A 140 -1.74 2.61 -13.53
C ARG A 140 -2.02 4.08 -13.22
N TYR A 141 -2.98 4.37 -12.35
CA TYR A 141 -3.36 5.73 -12.00
C TYR A 141 -2.46 6.34 -10.91
N ARG A 142 -1.75 5.50 -10.15
CA ARG A 142 -1.04 5.93 -8.94
C ARG A 142 0.33 6.52 -9.28
N ASN A 143 0.51 7.79 -8.94
CA ASN A 143 1.72 8.57 -9.29
C ASN A 143 2.77 8.63 -8.16
N LYS A 144 2.50 8.06 -6.98
CA LYS A 144 3.42 8.02 -5.82
C LYS A 144 3.31 6.71 -5.04
N MET A 145 4.45 6.14 -4.71
CA MET A 145 4.60 4.99 -3.80
C MET A 145 5.76 5.20 -2.83
N GLU A 146 5.64 4.54 -1.69
CA GLU A 146 6.70 4.43 -0.70
C GLU A 146 6.91 2.95 -0.38
N TYR A 147 8.13 2.48 -0.59
CA TYR A 147 8.56 1.11 -0.33
C TYR A 147 9.42 1.09 0.93
N THR A 148 9.42 -0.02 1.65
CA THR A 148 10.11 -0.19 2.92
C THR A 148 11.25 -1.18 2.76
N PHE A 149 12.43 -0.82 3.29
CA PHE A 149 13.54 -1.74 3.46
C PHE A 149 13.34 -2.55 4.74
N SER A 150 13.48 -3.87 4.66
CA SER A 150 13.39 -4.76 5.82
C SER A 150 14.42 -5.87 5.73
N GLN A 151 14.95 -6.29 6.87
CA GLN A 151 15.91 -7.39 6.94
C GLN A 151 15.48 -8.37 8.03
N ASN A 152 15.51 -9.67 7.73
CA ASN A 152 15.22 -10.69 8.74
C ASN A 152 16.46 -11.01 9.60
N LYS A 153 16.29 -11.87 10.60
CA LYS A 153 17.38 -12.24 11.53
C LYS A 153 18.53 -12.99 10.86
N SER A 154 18.30 -13.66 9.72
CA SER A 154 19.36 -14.32 8.95
C SER A 154 20.05 -13.37 7.97
N GLY A 155 19.68 -12.09 7.96
CA GLY A 155 20.29 -11.08 7.10
C GLY A 155 19.68 -10.99 5.69
N GLU A 156 18.62 -11.75 5.40
CA GLU A 156 17.90 -11.68 4.12
C GLU A 156 17.22 -10.32 3.99
N LYS A 157 17.41 -9.67 2.84
CA LYS A 157 17.01 -8.29 2.54
C LYS A 157 15.73 -8.29 1.72
N PHE A 158 14.76 -7.46 2.11
CA PHE A 158 13.46 -7.32 1.46
C PHE A 158 13.17 -5.86 1.14
N LEU A 159 12.77 -5.57 -0.11
CA LEU A 159 12.34 -4.24 -0.53
C LEU A 159 10.99 -4.32 -1.23
N GLY A 160 10.00 -3.66 -0.65
CA GLY A 160 8.64 -3.66 -1.18
C GLY A 160 7.64 -3.08 -0.19
N LEU A 161 6.51 -3.76 -0.01
CA LEU A 161 5.42 -3.29 0.84
C LEU A 161 5.27 -4.15 2.09
N ILE A 162 4.74 -3.54 3.15
CA ILE A 162 4.46 -4.23 4.40
C ILE A 162 3.32 -5.23 4.18
N MET A 163 3.54 -6.46 4.61
CA MET A 163 2.55 -7.53 4.53
C MET A 163 1.37 -7.26 5.47
N THR A 164 0.16 -7.53 5.01
CA THR A 164 -1.05 -7.49 5.85
C THR A 164 -0.91 -8.42 7.03
N GLY A 165 -1.10 -7.91 8.26
CA GLY A 165 -0.90 -8.70 9.49
C GLY A 165 0.55 -9.13 9.77
N GLY A 166 1.52 -8.65 8.97
CA GLY A 166 2.91 -9.08 8.97
C GLY A 166 3.77 -8.59 10.13
N LYS A 167 3.28 -7.70 11.00
CA LYS A 167 4.06 -7.00 12.06
C LYS A 167 5.31 -6.29 11.51
N GLY A 168 5.18 -5.58 10.39
CA GLY A 168 6.30 -4.88 9.75
C GLY A 168 7.18 -5.75 8.86
N ARG A 169 6.85 -7.04 8.67
CA ARG A 169 7.47 -7.85 7.62
C ARG A 169 7.13 -7.28 6.25
N VAL A 170 8.13 -7.22 5.39
CA VAL A 170 8.03 -6.76 4.01
C VAL A 170 8.20 -7.96 3.08
N PHE A 171 7.49 -7.95 1.96
CA PHE A 171 7.74 -8.87 0.86
C PHE A 171 8.44 -8.11 -0.28
N ASP A 172 9.13 -8.88 -1.11
CA ASP A 172 9.79 -8.36 -2.30
C ASP A 172 8.77 -8.04 -3.40
N LEU A 173 8.62 -6.75 -3.70
CA LEU A 173 7.70 -6.31 -4.74
C LEU A 173 8.34 -6.51 -6.11
N THR A 174 7.68 -7.29 -6.96
CA THR A 174 8.10 -7.53 -8.36
C THR A 174 7.27 -6.74 -9.36
N GLU A 175 6.01 -6.43 -9.04
CA GLU A 175 5.08 -5.73 -9.90
C GLU A 175 3.99 -5.02 -9.07
N CYS A 176 3.38 -3.99 -9.65
CA CYS A 176 2.21 -3.32 -9.09
C CYS A 176 1.36 -2.72 -10.21
N HIS A 177 0.15 -3.21 -10.40
CA HIS A 177 -0.75 -2.72 -11.47
C HIS A 177 -1.37 -1.35 -11.18
N LEU A 178 -1.19 -0.80 -9.98
CA LEU A 178 -1.65 0.55 -9.67
C LEU A 178 -0.71 1.64 -10.20
N THR A 179 0.56 1.33 -10.40
CA THR A 179 1.58 2.29 -10.81
C THR A 179 2.07 2.01 -12.23
N ASP A 180 2.78 2.97 -12.79
CA ASP A 180 3.60 2.74 -13.99
C ASP A 180 4.63 1.62 -13.73
N PRO A 181 4.92 0.73 -14.71
CA PRO A 181 5.90 -0.35 -14.57
C PRO A 181 7.30 0.12 -14.15
N TRP A 182 7.66 1.37 -14.46
CA TRP A 182 8.93 1.94 -14.03
C TRP A 182 9.14 1.88 -12.50
N PHE A 183 8.06 1.95 -11.71
CA PHE A 183 8.16 1.86 -10.25
C PHE A 183 8.76 0.54 -9.78
N SER A 184 8.29 -0.59 -10.32
CA SER A 184 8.85 -1.89 -9.96
C SER A 184 10.24 -2.10 -10.54
N GLN A 185 10.56 -1.50 -11.69
CA GLN A 185 11.93 -1.50 -12.24
C GLN A 185 12.91 -0.81 -11.29
N VAL A 186 12.57 0.38 -10.77
CA VAL A 186 13.39 1.10 -9.77
C VAL A 186 13.54 0.28 -8.50
N VAL A 187 12.45 -0.31 -7.98
CA VAL A 187 12.51 -1.18 -6.79
C VAL A 187 13.46 -2.37 -7.01
N CYS A 188 13.37 -3.04 -8.16
CA CYS A 188 14.25 -4.14 -8.50
C CYS A 188 15.72 -3.71 -8.60
N ALA A 189 16.01 -2.61 -9.28
CA ALA A 189 17.38 -2.10 -9.44
C ALA A 189 17.99 -1.69 -8.09
N VAL A 190 17.24 -0.95 -7.26
CA VAL A 190 17.69 -0.53 -5.92
C VAL A 190 17.87 -1.73 -5.00
N ARG A 191 17.01 -2.75 -5.09
CA ARG A 191 17.18 -4.01 -4.34
C ARG A 191 18.47 -4.73 -4.75
N SER A 192 18.77 -4.82 -6.05
CA SER A 192 20.01 -5.44 -6.54
C SER A 192 21.26 -4.71 -6.02
N PHE A 193 21.27 -3.38 -6.08
CA PHE A 193 22.30 -2.55 -5.45
C PHE A 193 22.42 -2.86 -3.94
N TRP A 194 21.29 -2.91 -3.23
CA TRP A 194 21.31 -3.13 -1.80
C TRP A 194 21.81 -4.52 -1.43
N ILE A 195 21.45 -5.57 -2.18
CA ILE A 195 21.95 -6.94 -1.95
C ILE A 195 23.47 -6.97 -1.98
N GLN A 196 24.10 -6.24 -2.90
CA GLN A 196 25.55 -6.16 -3.09
C GLN A 196 26.26 -5.24 -2.07
N SER A 197 25.53 -4.42 -1.32
CA SER A 197 26.12 -3.50 -0.34
C SER A 197 26.13 -4.05 1.10
N SER A 198 26.94 -3.44 1.96
CA SER A 198 26.97 -3.72 3.41
C SER A 198 25.86 -3.02 4.19
N LEU A 199 24.99 -2.24 3.52
CA LEU A 199 23.95 -1.46 4.17
C LEU A 199 22.90 -2.36 4.84
N GLN A 200 22.46 -1.93 6.02
CA GLN A 200 21.41 -2.61 6.79
C GLN A 200 20.10 -1.83 6.69
N ALA A 201 18.99 -2.55 6.70
CA ALA A 201 17.68 -1.93 6.91
C ALA A 201 17.61 -1.33 8.31
N TYR A 202 16.97 -0.17 8.44
CA TYR A 202 16.82 0.52 9.71
C TYR A 202 15.83 -0.23 10.62
N HIS A 203 16.27 -0.51 11.85
CA HIS A 203 15.48 -1.15 12.87
C HIS A 203 15.19 -0.16 14.01
N MET A 204 13.95 0.33 14.05
CA MET A 204 13.51 1.43 14.93
C MET A 204 13.78 1.18 16.42
N MET A 205 13.55 -0.03 16.91
CA MET A 205 13.66 -0.31 18.35
C MET A 205 15.11 -0.34 18.86
N SER A 206 16.06 -0.66 17.97
CA SER A 206 17.48 -0.73 18.33
C SER A 206 18.30 0.45 17.80
N ASP A 207 17.68 1.34 17.02
CA ASP A 207 18.33 2.45 16.31
C ASP A 207 19.58 1.98 15.53
N LYS A 208 19.43 0.89 14.77
CA LYS A 208 20.52 0.32 13.95
C LYS A 208 20.13 0.27 12.49
N GLY A 209 21.11 0.41 11.60
CA GLY A 209 20.93 0.36 10.15
C GLY A 209 20.64 1.72 9.52
N ALA A 210 20.70 1.75 8.19
CA ALA A 210 20.64 2.97 7.40
C ALA A 210 19.30 3.12 6.67
N LEU A 211 18.92 2.10 5.90
CA LEU A 211 17.87 2.23 4.87
C LEU A 211 16.47 2.12 5.48
N ARG A 212 15.61 3.13 5.27
CA ARG A 212 14.24 3.14 5.79
C ARG A 212 13.22 2.92 4.68
N ASN A 213 13.14 3.88 3.76
CA ASN A 213 12.10 3.92 2.75
C ASN A 213 12.66 4.38 1.40
N LEU A 214 12.07 3.87 0.32
CA LEU A 214 12.29 4.33 -1.04
C LEU A 214 10.98 4.94 -1.55
N THR A 215 10.95 6.26 -1.73
CA THR A 215 9.82 6.94 -2.35
C THR A 215 10.07 7.05 -3.85
N VAL A 216 9.06 6.70 -4.64
CA VAL A 216 9.08 6.83 -6.11
C VAL A 216 7.85 7.63 -6.53
N ARG A 217 8.04 8.61 -7.41
CA ARG A 217 6.99 9.39 -8.04
C ARG A 217 7.21 9.50 -9.54
N LYS A 218 6.11 9.53 -10.30
CA LYS A 218 6.10 9.83 -11.73
C LYS A 218 4.91 10.72 -12.03
N ALA A 219 5.16 11.92 -12.54
CA ALA A 219 4.10 12.79 -13.02
C ALA A 219 3.42 12.16 -14.25
N ARG A 220 2.10 12.24 -14.31
CA ARG A 220 1.28 11.64 -15.37
C ARG A 220 1.48 12.36 -16.69
N ASN A 221 1.30 13.68 -16.69
CA ASN A 221 1.17 14.47 -17.91
C ASN A 221 2.52 14.95 -18.44
N THR A 222 3.46 15.25 -17.54
CA THR A 222 4.80 15.71 -17.93
C THR A 222 5.79 14.55 -18.05
N THR A 223 5.50 13.39 -17.45
CA THR A 223 6.40 12.23 -17.33
C THR A 223 7.65 12.41 -16.46
N ASP A 224 7.76 13.55 -15.76
CA ASP A 224 8.85 13.82 -14.80
C ASP A 224 8.89 12.75 -13.70
N ARG A 225 10.10 12.42 -13.22
CA ARG A 225 10.33 11.30 -12.30
C ARG A 225 11.07 11.78 -11.06
N LEU A 226 10.72 11.22 -9.91
CA LEU A 226 11.41 11.51 -8.65
C LEU A 226 11.63 10.25 -7.84
N VAL A 227 12.86 10.05 -7.38
CA VAL A 227 13.22 8.99 -6.44
C VAL A 227 13.87 9.60 -5.21
N MET A 228 13.40 9.22 -4.03
CA MET A 228 13.95 9.69 -2.77
C MET A 228 14.24 8.51 -1.85
N LEU A 229 15.51 8.37 -1.46
CA LEU A 229 15.95 7.40 -0.47
C LEU A 229 15.92 8.02 0.92
N THR A 230 15.08 7.50 1.81
CA THR A 230 15.05 7.91 3.21
C THR A 230 15.97 7.00 4.03
N VAL A 231 16.88 7.60 4.80
CA VAL A 231 17.84 6.92 5.68
C VAL A 231 17.74 7.39 7.12
N SER A 232 18.33 6.62 8.04
CA SER A 232 18.47 7.03 9.44
C SER A 232 19.48 8.16 9.60
N GLY A 233 19.24 9.03 10.59
CA GLY A 233 20.21 10.04 11.02
C GLY A 233 21.24 9.52 12.03
N ASN A 234 21.40 8.20 12.19
CA ASN A 234 22.40 7.64 13.10
C ASN A 234 23.78 7.68 12.41
N PRO A 235 24.77 8.45 12.93
CA PRO A 235 26.06 8.62 12.28
C PRO A 235 26.85 7.30 12.11
N ALA A 236 26.63 6.31 12.98
CA ALA A 236 27.30 5.02 12.91
C ALA A 236 26.87 4.18 11.69
N PHE A 237 25.74 4.53 11.08
CA PHE A 237 25.18 3.87 9.90
C PHE A 237 25.01 4.83 8.72
N ALA A 238 25.71 5.97 8.73
CA ALA A 238 25.66 6.92 7.62
C ALA A 238 26.16 6.26 6.33
N MET A 239 25.46 6.49 5.22
CA MET A 239 25.88 6.02 3.91
C MET A 239 27.16 6.72 3.46
N LYS A 240 28.08 5.96 2.88
CA LYS A 240 29.30 6.49 2.27
C LYS A 240 29.00 7.11 0.91
N ARG A 241 29.85 8.02 0.45
CA ARG A 241 29.75 8.67 -0.88
C ARG A 241 29.64 7.65 -2.02
N GLU A 242 30.43 6.57 -1.94
CA GLU A 242 30.41 5.46 -2.91
C GLU A 242 29.05 4.75 -2.96
N GLU A 243 28.43 4.51 -1.80
CA GLU A 243 27.12 3.87 -1.71
C GLU A 243 26.00 4.77 -2.24
N ILE A 244 26.10 6.09 -1.99
CA ILE A 244 25.18 7.09 -2.56
C ILE A 244 25.31 7.12 -4.09
N HIS A 245 26.54 7.09 -4.61
CA HIS A 245 26.80 7.07 -6.05
C HIS A 245 26.22 5.82 -6.72
N HIS A 246 26.47 4.64 -6.15
CA HIS A 246 25.89 3.38 -6.65
C HIS A 246 24.36 3.35 -6.57
N PHE A 247 23.76 3.95 -5.54
CA PHE A 247 22.31 4.12 -5.48
C PHE A 247 21.79 4.98 -6.64
N CYS A 248 22.41 6.13 -6.91
CA CYS A 248 22.03 6.98 -8.05
C CYS A 248 22.16 6.21 -9.37
N GLN A 249 23.26 5.49 -9.59
CA GLN A 249 23.45 4.67 -10.79
C GLN A 249 22.40 3.58 -10.93
N ALA A 250 22.02 2.91 -9.84
CA ALA A 250 20.95 1.91 -9.86
C ALA A 250 19.62 2.50 -10.33
N VAL A 251 19.26 3.71 -9.85
CA VAL A 251 18.05 4.41 -10.31
C VAL A 251 18.17 4.81 -11.78
N LEU A 252 19.27 5.47 -12.16
CA LEU A 252 19.47 5.98 -13.52
C LEU A 252 19.54 4.86 -14.57
N SER A 253 20.02 3.67 -14.20
CA SER A 253 20.05 2.50 -15.09
C SER A 253 18.66 2.03 -15.57
N THR A 254 17.59 2.49 -14.92
CA THR A 254 16.20 2.20 -15.30
C THR A 254 15.62 3.20 -16.31
N LEU A 255 16.44 4.13 -16.79
CA LEU A 255 16.03 5.30 -17.56
C LEU A 255 16.87 5.43 -18.83
N SER A 256 16.24 5.85 -19.93
CA SER A 256 16.95 6.37 -21.09
C SER A 256 17.60 7.74 -20.79
N ASP A 257 18.58 8.15 -21.59
CA ASP A 257 19.31 9.41 -21.37
C ASP A 257 18.39 10.64 -21.28
N SER A 258 17.35 10.70 -22.13
CA SER A 258 16.36 11.78 -22.09
C SER A 258 15.51 11.79 -20.81
N GLU A 259 15.23 10.61 -20.24
CA GLU A 259 14.46 10.50 -19.00
C GLU A 259 15.34 10.79 -17.78
N GLN A 260 16.63 10.45 -17.83
CA GLN A 260 17.59 10.78 -16.78
C GLN A 260 17.71 12.30 -16.58
N ALA A 261 17.63 13.09 -17.65
CA ALA A 261 17.62 14.56 -17.56
C ALA A 261 16.40 15.13 -16.82
N ARG A 262 15.30 14.39 -16.76
CA ARG A 262 14.03 14.75 -16.10
C ARG A 262 13.76 13.95 -14.82
N CYS A 263 14.76 13.25 -14.32
CA CYS A 263 14.66 12.46 -13.11
C CYS A 263 15.36 13.18 -11.96
N SER A 264 14.62 13.47 -10.90
CA SER A 264 15.15 14.01 -9.66
C SER A 264 15.52 12.89 -8.69
N ILE A 265 16.72 12.91 -8.13
CA ILE A 265 17.14 11.95 -7.10
C ILE A 265 17.50 12.70 -5.82
N PHE A 266 16.96 12.23 -4.70
CA PHE A 266 17.17 12.80 -3.36
C PHE A 266 17.58 11.73 -2.35
N LEU A 267 18.38 12.16 -1.37
CA LEU A 267 18.59 11.45 -0.11
C LEU A 267 17.96 12.26 1.02
N ARG A 268 17.11 11.62 1.83
CA ARG A 268 16.48 12.23 3.00
C ARG A 268 16.96 11.55 4.27
N ILE A 269 17.58 12.32 5.17
CA ILE A 269 18.04 11.83 6.46
C ILE A 269 16.95 12.10 7.49
N GLN A 270 16.42 11.05 8.12
CA GLN A 270 15.45 11.15 9.21
C GLN A 270 16.14 10.96 10.56
N GLN A 271 16.27 12.07 11.29
CA GLN A 271 16.92 12.11 12.59
C GLN A 271 15.86 12.11 13.71
N ILE A 272 15.89 11.07 14.54
CA ILE A 272 14.97 10.88 15.67
C ILE A 272 15.78 10.95 16.96
N HIS A 273 15.45 11.91 17.84
CA HIS A 273 16.03 12.02 19.17
C HIS A 273 14.90 11.96 20.20
N LYS A 274 15.07 11.16 21.25
CA LYS A 274 14.04 11.00 22.28
C LYS A 274 13.79 12.35 22.97
N GLY A 275 12.54 12.80 22.98
CA GLY A 275 12.15 14.08 23.59
C GLY A 275 12.30 15.30 22.68
N SER A 276 12.69 15.11 21.41
CA SER A 276 12.76 16.18 20.42
C SER A 276 11.88 15.88 19.21
N PRO A 277 11.39 16.91 18.50
CA PRO A 277 10.76 16.72 17.20
C PRO A 277 11.68 15.98 16.23
N THR A 278 11.11 15.14 15.38
CA THR A 278 11.88 14.49 14.30
C THR A 278 12.37 15.55 13.32
N GLN A 279 13.67 15.52 13.01
CA GLN A 279 14.28 16.41 12.04
C GLN A 279 14.52 15.67 10.71
N PHE A 280 14.42 16.41 9.61
CA PHE A 280 14.66 15.90 8.28
C PHE A 280 15.68 16.78 7.56
N TYR A 281 16.66 16.16 6.93
CA TYR A 281 17.63 16.83 6.07
C TYR A 281 17.55 16.22 4.69
N GLU A 282 17.61 17.05 3.65
CA GLU A 282 17.44 16.63 2.27
C GLU A 282 18.69 17.01 1.48
N MET A 283 19.22 16.05 0.75
CA MET A 283 20.34 16.22 -0.17
C MET A 283 19.82 15.95 -1.58
N HIS A 284 19.96 16.95 -2.44
CA HIS A 284 19.72 16.81 -3.87
C HIS A 284 20.93 16.13 -4.52
N LEU A 285 20.70 15.02 -5.22
CA LEU A 285 21.77 14.17 -5.76
C LEU A 285 21.87 14.22 -7.28
N HIS A 286 20.75 14.41 -7.98
CA HIS A 286 20.72 14.40 -9.45
C HIS A 286 19.47 15.10 -10.00
N GLY A 287 19.60 15.68 -11.20
CA GLY A 287 18.50 16.22 -12.01
C GLY A 287 17.86 17.49 -11.45
N PRO A 288 16.60 17.79 -11.80
CA PRO A 288 15.87 18.93 -11.24
C PRO A 288 15.60 18.79 -9.74
N ASP A 289 15.36 19.88 -9.02
CA ASP A 289 15.02 19.88 -7.58
C ASP A 289 13.51 19.68 -7.29
N HIS A 290 12.71 19.48 -8.34
CA HIS A 290 11.27 19.22 -8.29
C HIS A 290 10.84 18.44 -9.53
N ILE A 291 9.65 17.86 -9.50
CA ILE A 291 8.96 17.42 -10.71
C ILE A 291 7.86 18.41 -11.08
N LEU A 292 7.62 18.56 -12.37
CA LEU A 292 6.45 19.25 -12.87
C LEU A 292 5.31 18.26 -13.03
N GLU A 293 4.09 18.64 -12.69
CA GLU A 293 2.87 17.94 -13.11
C GLU A 293 1.89 18.96 -13.66
N GLU A 294 1.10 18.54 -14.63
CA GLU A 294 0.03 19.37 -15.18
C GLU A 294 -1.31 18.75 -14.80
N LEU A 295 -2.28 19.58 -14.42
CA LEU A 295 -3.67 19.16 -14.27
C LEU A 295 -4.53 20.02 -15.20
N HIS A 296 -5.33 19.37 -16.05
CA HIS A 296 -6.36 20.01 -16.83
C HIS A 296 -7.63 20.14 -15.99
N ILE A 297 -8.14 21.36 -15.80
CA ILE A 297 -9.35 21.62 -15.02
C ILE A 297 -10.51 21.84 -15.98
N PRO A 298 -11.40 20.85 -16.18
CA PRO A 298 -12.40 20.90 -17.25
C PRO A 298 -13.40 22.04 -17.08
N CYS A 299 -13.78 22.36 -15.83
CA CYS A 299 -14.81 23.37 -15.55
C CYS A 299 -14.40 24.81 -15.90
N VAL A 300 -13.11 25.07 -16.12
CA VAL A 300 -12.57 26.38 -16.48
C VAL A 300 -11.63 26.31 -17.70
N GLU A 301 -11.63 25.18 -18.41
CA GLU A 301 -10.80 24.91 -19.61
C GLU A 301 -9.34 25.36 -19.47
N ARG A 302 -8.75 25.14 -18.29
CA ARG A 302 -7.41 25.63 -17.96
C ARG A 302 -6.49 24.51 -17.53
N THR A 303 -5.28 24.52 -18.08
CA THR A 303 -4.18 23.68 -17.57
C THR A 303 -3.39 24.44 -16.51
N MET A 304 -3.17 23.82 -15.36
CA MET A 304 -2.32 24.33 -14.29
C MET A 304 -1.08 23.46 -14.14
N THR A 305 0.09 24.10 -14.11
CA THR A 305 1.38 23.42 -13.89
C THR A 305 1.80 23.58 -12.43
N PHE A 306 2.15 22.47 -11.79
CA PHE A 306 2.55 22.39 -10.39
C PHE A 306 4.01 21.96 -10.28
N LYS A 307 4.79 22.70 -9.49
CA LYS A 307 6.11 22.27 -9.04
C LYS A 307 5.95 21.45 -7.77
N ILE A 308 6.28 20.16 -7.83
CA ILE A 308 6.11 19.22 -6.73
C ILE A 308 7.48 18.87 -6.16
N SER A 309 7.72 19.27 -4.91
CA SER A 309 8.93 18.91 -4.17
C SER A 309 8.89 17.44 -3.70
N PRO A 310 10.03 16.85 -3.27
CA PRO A 310 10.11 15.45 -2.85
C PRO A 310 9.13 15.09 -1.73
N THR A 311 8.89 16.03 -0.81
CA THR A 311 8.09 15.83 0.40
C THR A 311 6.68 16.43 0.32
N ALA A 312 6.40 17.27 -0.68
CA ALA A 312 5.06 17.84 -0.87
C ALA A 312 3.99 16.76 -1.02
N PHE A 313 2.83 16.98 -0.42
CA PHE A 313 1.63 16.22 -0.78
C PHE A 313 1.18 16.65 -2.18
N PHE A 314 0.79 15.66 -2.98
CA PHE A 314 0.11 15.86 -4.26
C PHE A 314 -0.86 14.70 -4.43
N GLN A 315 -1.96 14.93 -5.16
CA GLN A 315 -2.99 13.90 -5.32
C GLN A 315 -2.38 12.65 -5.97
N PRO A 316 -2.54 11.45 -5.36
CA PRO A 316 -1.87 10.26 -5.84
C PRO A 316 -2.45 9.72 -7.15
N ASN A 317 -3.60 10.23 -7.59
CA ASN A 317 -4.27 9.87 -8.83
C ASN A 317 -4.60 11.16 -9.59
N SER A 318 -3.76 11.53 -10.56
CA SER A 318 -3.96 12.77 -11.33
C SER A 318 -5.23 12.70 -12.20
N PHE A 319 -5.65 11.51 -12.67
CA PHE A 319 -6.89 11.36 -13.47
C PHE A 319 -8.18 11.68 -12.71
N GLN A 320 -8.18 11.44 -11.39
CA GLN A 320 -9.34 11.74 -10.52
C GLN A 320 -9.20 13.06 -9.78
N ALA A 321 -8.03 13.69 -9.88
CA ALA A 321 -7.81 15.03 -9.35
C ALA A 321 -8.31 16.12 -10.31
N GLU A 322 -8.25 15.84 -11.62
CA GLU A 322 -8.89 16.60 -12.70
C GLU A 322 -10.41 16.40 -12.70
#